data_AF-A0A368P2I1-F1
#
_entry.id   AF-A0A368P2I1-F1
#
_cell.length_a   1.000
_cell.length_b   1.000
_cell.length_c   1.000
_cell.angle_alpha   90.00
_cell.angle_beta   90.00
_cell.angle_gamma   90.00
#
_symmetry.space_group_name_H-M   'P 1'
#
loop_
_entity.id
_entity.type
_entity.pdbx_description
1 polymer ?
#
loop_
_entity_poly.entity_id
_entity_poly.type
_entity_poly.pdbx_seq_one_letter_code
_entity_poly.pdbx_strand_id
1 'polypeptide(L)'
;MKKLYTLVLALLISFASFSQVDAYSEEVKKCINSNGTIGYYENVVDQMFAMLEQQYASQNVPESVWDELKGHKKASLEELSQMVVSAYRGHFTHQDVKNMNALYATKAGKNMFKEEGNLTEEDKEALTVFYRSETGQKITGSQDSMNEAMSKISEMWSRDFYRSIVEKLSEKGYNL
;
A
#
# COMPACT_ATOMS: atom_id res chain seq x y z
N MET A 1 17.87 17.17 -62.79
CA MET A 1 18.32 17.51 -61.41
C MET A 1 17.29 18.47 -60.83
N LYS A 2 16.63 18.32 -59.68
CA LYS A 2 16.66 17.38 -58.55
C LYS A 2 15.20 17.27 -58.03
N LYS A 3 14.82 16.07 -57.59
CA LYS A 3 13.53 15.76 -56.95
C LYS A 3 13.44 16.46 -55.60
N LEU A 4 12.32 17.09 -55.26
CA LEU A 4 11.95 17.37 -53.87
C LEU A 4 10.54 16.81 -53.62
N TYR A 5 10.51 15.58 -53.12
CA TYR A 5 9.42 15.07 -52.32
C TYR A 5 9.72 15.46 -50.88
N THR A 6 8.82 16.15 -50.19
CA THR A 6 8.83 16.11 -48.73
C THR A 6 7.40 16.18 -48.22
N LEU A 7 6.88 14.98 -47.96
CA LEU A 7 5.66 14.70 -47.23
C LEU A 7 5.91 15.15 -45.77
N VAL A 8 5.23 16.20 -45.30
CA VAL A 8 5.23 16.55 -43.87
C VAL A 8 4.14 15.72 -43.21
N LEU A 9 4.47 14.49 -42.83
CA LEU A 9 3.68 13.72 -41.88
C LEU A 9 4.16 14.13 -40.48
N ALA A 10 3.55 15.17 -39.92
CA ALA A 10 3.81 15.56 -38.55
C ALA A 10 3.35 14.42 -37.62
N LEU A 11 4.30 13.86 -36.88
CA LEU A 11 4.07 12.91 -35.80
C LEU A 11 3.00 13.47 -34.84
N LEU A 12 1.84 12.83 -34.80
CA LEU A 12 1.01 12.79 -33.61
C LEU A 12 1.74 11.90 -32.59
N ILE A 13 2.67 12.48 -31.84
CA ILE A 13 3.21 11.85 -30.64
C ILE A 13 2.06 11.79 -29.65
N SER A 14 1.58 10.57 -29.42
CA SER A 14 0.63 10.22 -28.37
C SER A 14 1.25 10.52 -27.00
N PHE A 15 1.21 11.77 -26.55
CA PHE A 15 1.45 12.11 -25.15
C PHE A 15 0.21 11.77 -24.33
N ALA A 16 0.00 10.47 -24.11
CA ALA A 16 -1.00 9.97 -23.19
C ALA A 16 -0.35 8.91 -22.30
N SER A 17 0.58 9.30 -21.40
CA SER A 17 1.23 8.31 -20.53
C SER A 17 1.54 8.75 -19.10
N PHE A 18 1.05 9.91 -18.62
CA PHE A 18 1.24 10.30 -17.20
C PHE A 18 -0.04 10.40 -16.36
N SER A 19 -1.23 10.19 -16.93
CA SER A 19 -2.50 10.17 -16.16
C SER A 19 -2.95 8.77 -15.71
N GLN A 20 -2.44 7.69 -16.32
CA GLN A 20 -2.82 6.32 -15.91
C GLN A 20 -2.23 5.91 -14.56
N VAL A 21 -1.18 6.59 -14.10
CA VAL A 21 -0.49 6.29 -12.83
C VAL A 21 -1.38 6.60 -11.62
N ASP A 22 -2.34 7.53 -11.74
CA ASP A 22 -3.22 7.95 -10.65
C ASP A 22 -4.36 6.94 -10.42
N ALA A 23 -5.18 6.64 -11.43
CA ALA A 23 -6.36 5.80 -11.25
C ALA A 23 -6.04 4.36 -10.79
N TYR A 24 -4.97 3.75 -11.31
CA TYR A 24 -4.53 2.43 -10.82
C TYR A 24 -4.07 2.50 -9.37
N SER A 25 -3.25 3.50 -9.03
CA SER A 25 -2.74 3.71 -7.67
C SER A 25 -3.89 3.87 -6.69
N GLU A 26 -4.87 4.71 -7.02
CA GLU A 26 -6.03 4.95 -6.15
C GLU A 26 -6.90 3.70 -5.96
N GLU A 27 -7.10 2.88 -7.00
CA GLU A 27 -7.80 1.60 -6.84
C GLU A 27 -6.99 0.61 -5.97
N VAL A 28 -5.67 0.56 -6.09
CA VAL A 28 -4.84 -0.29 -5.20
C VAL A 28 -4.89 0.21 -3.77
N LYS A 29 -4.74 1.52 -3.54
CA LYS A 29 -4.87 2.13 -2.21
C LYS A 29 -6.21 1.80 -1.59
N LYS A 30 -7.30 1.93 -2.34
CA LYS A 30 -8.63 1.52 -1.89
C LYS A 30 -8.68 0.04 -1.52
N CYS A 31 -8.05 -0.83 -2.32
CA CYS A 31 -7.99 -2.27 -2.11
C CYS A 31 -7.28 -2.61 -0.78
N ILE A 32 -6.09 -2.05 -0.55
CA ILE A 32 -5.28 -2.31 0.66
C ILE A 32 -5.84 -1.64 1.92
N ASN A 33 -6.65 -0.59 1.77
CA ASN A 33 -7.45 -0.06 2.87
C ASN A 33 -8.62 -1.00 3.20
N SER A 34 -9.31 -1.51 2.17
CA SER A 34 -10.50 -2.34 2.34
C SER A 34 -10.20 -3.72 2.93
N ASN A 35 -9.01 -4.26 2.66
CA ASN A 35 -8.57 -5.58 3.17
C ASN A 35 -7.86 -5.51 4.54
N GLY A 36 -7.75 -4.32 5.15
CA GLY A 36 -7.15 -4.13 6.46
C GLY A 36 -5.61 -3.99 6.49
N THR A 37 -4.93 -4.02 5.34
CA THR A 37 -3.46 -3.88 5.30
C THR A 37 -3.01 -2.57 5.94
N ILE A 38 -3.62 -1.43 5.59
CA ILE A 38 -3.23 -0.14 6.17
C ILE A 38 -3.51 -0.08 7.66
N GLY A 39 -4.65 -0.60 8.13
CA GLY A 39 -4.97 -0.65 9.56
C GLY A 39 -3.97 -1.51 10.36
N TYR A 40 -3.49 -2.61 9.78
CA TYR A 40 -2.40 -3.39 10.38
C TYR A 40 -1.13 -2.55 10.56
N TYR A 41 -0.69 -1.83 9.52
CA TYR A 41 0.52 -1.01 9.59
C TYR A 41 0.35 0.25 10.44
N GLU A 42 -0.86 0.81 10.55
CA GLU A 42 -1.17 1.86 11.52
C GLU A 42 -0.85 1.41 12.95
N ASN A 43 -1.24 0.18 13.31
CA ASN A 43 -0.93 -0.40 14.62
C ASN A 43 0.57 -0.65 14.79
N VAL A 44 1.28 -1.07 13.72
CA VAL A 44 2.75 -1.22 13.75
C VAL A 44 3.42 0.12 14.05
N VAL A 45 2.97 1.22 13.44
CA VAL A 45 3.48 2.57 13.75
C VAL A 45 3.21 2.93 15.21
N ASP A 46 2.02 2.65 15.72
CA ASP A 46 1.67 3.01 17.11
C ASP A 46 2.53 2.23 18.11
N GLN A 47 2.80 0.95 17.84
CA GLN A 47 3.72 0.13 18.63
C GLN A 47 5.16 0.63 18.55
N MET A 48 5.61 1.07 17.37
CA MET A 48 6.94 1.68 17.20
C MET A 48 7.09 2.93 18.08
N PHE A 49 6.08 3.81 18.11
CA PHE A 49 6.12 5.00 18.97
C PHE A 49 6.10 4.64 20.45
N ALA A 50 5.27 3.68 20.87
CA ALA A 50 5.27 3.21 22.26
C ALA A 50 6.66 2.68 22.69
N MET A 51 7.34 1.95 21.81
CA MET A 51 8.70 1.47 22.04
C MET A 51 9.71 2.63 22.14
N LEU A 52 9.65 3.61 21.23
CA LEU A 52 10.53 4.78 21.23
C LEU A 52 10.33 5.63 22.48
N GLU A 53 9.09 5.91 22.88
CA GLU A 53 8.78 6.65 24.11
C GLU A 53 9.39 5.99 25.35
N GLN A 54 9.28 4.65 25.44
CA GLN A 54 9.91 3.88 26.50
C GLN A 54 11.44 3.96 26.44
N GLN A 55 12.04 3.86 25.25
CA GLN A 55 13.48 3.90 25.05
C GLN A 55 14.07 5.26 25.44
N TYR A 56 13.35 6.35 25.17
CA TYR A 56 13.76 7.74 25.46
C TYR A 56 13.26 8.27 26.81
N ALA A 57 12.70 7.43 27.69
CA ALA A 57 12.09 7.87 28.94
C ALA A 57 13.05 8.68 29.85
N SER A 58 14.35 8.34 29.88
CA SER A 58 15.35 9.06 30.67
C SER A 58 15.67 10.47 30.14
N GLN A 59 15.33 10.76 28.89
CA GLN A 59 15.59 12.03 28.22
C GLN A 59 14.50 13.07 28.49
N ASN A 60 13.40 12.70 29.16
CA ASN A 60 12.25 13.58 29.47
C ASN A 60 11.74 14.34 28.23
N VAL A 61 11.62 13.65 27.09
CA VAL A 61 11.12 14.22 25.84
C VAL A 61 9.69 14.76 26.07
N PRO A 62 9.42 16.06 25.82
CA PRO A 62 8.10 16.64 26.01
C PRO A 62 7.04 16.00 25.10
N GLU A 63 5.80 15.93 25.59
CA GLU A 63 4.66 15.41 24.82
C GLU A 63 4.48 16.13 23.48
N SER A 64 4.70 17.45 23.43
CA SER A 64 4.61 18.23 22.19
C SER A 64 5.60 17.78 21.11
N VAL A 65 6.76 17.24 21.49
CA VAL A 65 7.72 16.68 20.54
C VAL A 65 7.22 15.33 20.02
N TRP A 66 6.64 14.49 20.88
CA TRP A 66 6.02 13.24 20.46
C TRP A 66 4.85 13.46 19.50
N ASP A 67 3.98 14.44 19.79
CA ASP A 67 2.86 14.79 18.93
C ASP A 67 3.33 15.27 17.54
N GLU A 68 4.39 16.09 17.51
CA GLU A 68 5.03 16.52 16.25
C GLU A 68 5.52 15.31 15.44
N LEU A 69 6.25 14.39 16.10
CA LEU A 69 6.81 13.21 15.44
C LEU A 69 5.73 12.24 14.94
N LYS A 70 4.69 11.99 15.75
CA LYS A 70 3.51 11.20 15.37
C LYS A 70 2.77 11.82 14.18
N GLY A 71 2.87 13.13 13.99
CA GLY A 71 2.37 13.83 12.80
C GLY A 71 2.92 13.29 11.47
N HIS A 72 4.09 12.63 11.47
CA HIS A 72 4.65 11.99 10.29
C HIS A 72 4.02 10.64 9.90
N LYS A 73 3.18 10.05 10.78
CA LYS A 73 2.52 8.74 10.54
C LYS A 73 1.81 8.69 9.19
N LYS A 74 1.00 9.70 8.87
CA LYS A 74 0.21 9.73 7.63
C LYS A 74 1.09 9.72 6.38
N ALA A 75 2.14 10.55 6.35
CA ALA A 75 3.05 10.61 5.22
C ALA A 75 3.79 9.28 5.03
N SER A 76 4.26 8.69 6.13
CA SER A 76 4.92 7.38 6.13
C SER A 76 4.00 6.26 5.60
N LEU A 77 2.73 6.23 6.00
CA LEU A 77 1.76 5.23 5.50
C LEU A 77 1.39 5.44 4.01
N GLU A 78 1.43 6.68 3.53
CA GLU A 78 1.28 6.97 2.10
C GLU A 78 2.48 6.45 1.30
N GLU A 79 3.72 6.62 1.81
CA GLU A 79 4.92 6.03 1.19
C GLU A 79 4.84 4.51 1.12
N LEU A 80 4.45 3.86 2.23
CA LEU A 80 4.17 2.42 2.26
C LEU A 80 3.15 2.03 1.19
N SER A 81 2.04 2.77 1.10
CA SER A 81 0.99 2.51 0.12
C SER A 81 1.53 2.56 -1.31
N GLN A 82 2.41 3.50 -1.63
CA GLN A 82 3.06 3.58 -2.95
C GLN A 82 4.01 2.43 -3.24
N MET A 83 4.73 1.94 -2.23
CA MET A 83 5.55 0.73 -2.36
C MET A 83 4.68 -0.49 -2.66
N VAL A 84 3.53 -0.62 -1.98
CA VAL A 84 2.57 -1.70 -2.23
C VAL A 84 1.92 -1.58 -3.61
N VAL A 85 1.59 -0.37 -4.07
CA VAL A 85 1.13 -0.13 -5.46
C VAL A 85 2.14 -0.69 -6.47
N SER A 86 3.44 -0.52 -6.22
CA SER A 86 4.48 -1.05 -7.11
C SER A 86 4.54 -2.58 -7.11
N ALA A 87 4.34 -3.23 -5.97
CA ALA A 87 4.22 -4.69 -5.90
C ALA A 87 2.99 -5.20 -6.66
N TYR A 88 1.84 -4.54 -6.50
CA TYR A 88 0.60 -4.89 -7.21
C TYR A 88 0.76 -4.82 -8.73
N ARG A 89 1.50 -3.82 -9.26
CA ARG A 89 1.77 -3.70 -10.71
C ARG A 89 2.52 -4.90 -11.28
N GLY A 90 3.29 -5.63 -10.47
CA GLY A 90 3.99 -6.85 -10.88
C GLY A 90 3.07 -8.03 -11.15
N HIS A 91 1.84 -8.02 -10.63
CA HIS A 91 0.95 -9.20 -10.60
C HIS A 91 -0.46 -8.93 -11.13
N PHE A 92 -0.96 -7.70 -11.03
CA PHE A 92 -2.36 -7.38 -11.24
C PHE A 92 -2.57 -6.23 -12.21
N THR A 93 -3.44 -6.44 -13.19
CA THR A 93 -3.93 -5.37 -14.07
C THR A 93 -4.88 -4.44 -13.33
N HIS A 94 -5.18 -3.27 -13.90
CA HIS A 94 -6.17 -2.36 -13.32
C HIS A 94 -7.55 -3.03 -13.15
N GLN A 95 -7.95 -3.87 -14.11
CA GLN A 95 -9.22 -4.59 -14.01
C GLN A 95 -9.21 -5.63 -12.88
N ASP A 96 -8.07 -6.30 -12.64
CA ASP A 96 -7.92 -7.22 -11.51
C ASP A 96 -8.14 -6.49 -10.17
N VAL A 97 -7.53 -5.31 -10.00
CA VAL A 97 -7.70 -4.50 -8.78
C VAL A 97 -9.15 -4.02 -8.61
N LYS A 98 -9.82 -3.62 -9.69
CA LYS A 98 -11.24 -3.28 -9.66
C LYS A 98 -12.12 -4.46 -9.26
N ASN A 99 -11.80 -5.67 -9.73
CA ASN A 99 -12.51 -6.89 -9.36
C ASN A 99 -12.31 -7.20 -7.86
N MET A 100 -11.10 -7.01 -7.32
CA MET A 100 -10.83 -7.12 -5.88
C MET A 100 -11.66 -6.11 -5.08
N ASN A 101 -11.68 -4.84 -5.48
CA ASN A 101 -12.48 -3.80 -4.83
C ASN A 101 -13.99 -4.10 -4.89
N ALA A 102 -14.47 -4.67 -6.00
CA ALA A 102 -15.85 -5.12 -6.11
C ALA A 102 -16.16 -6.24 -5.10
N LEU A 103 -15.27 -7.22 -4.93
CA LEU A 103 -15.42 -8.25 -3.90
C LEU A 103 -15.45 -7.64 -2.50
N TYR A 104 -14.48 -6.80 -2.16
CA TYR A 104 -14.35 -6.21 -0.82
C TYR A 104 -15.49 -5.23 -0.47
N ALA A 105 -16.25 -4.76 -1.46
CA ALA A 105 -17.48 -4.01 -1.23
C ALA A 105 -18.66 -4.90 -0.78
N THR A 106 -18.66 -6.20 -1.12
CA THR A 106 -19.73 -7.15 -0.76
C THR A 106 -19.74 -7.52 0.71
N LYS A 107 -20.84 -8.14 1.18
CA LYS A 107 -20.90 -8.72 2.52
C LYS A 107 -19.83 -9.79 2.73
N ALA A 108 -19.69 -10.72 1.79
CA ALA A 108 -18.71 -11.80 1.85
C ALA A 108 -17.27 -11.29 1.92
N GLY A 109 -16.91 -10.33 1.06
CA GLY A 109 -15.59 -9.71 1.04
C GLY A 109 -15.28 -8.83 2.26
N LYS A 110 -16.29 -8.33 2.98
CA LYS A 110 -16.07 -7.67 4.29
C LYS A 110 -15.94 -8.68 5.43
N ASN A 111 -16.71 -9.77 5.37
CA ASN A 111 -16.69 -10.81 6.39
C ASN A 111 -15.40 -11.62 6.38
N MET A 112 -14.72 -11.76 5.23
CA MET A 112 -13.48 -12.54 5.13
C MET A 112 -12.31 -12.00 5.97
N PHE A 113 -12.35 -10.73 6.39
CA PHE A 113 -11.28 -10.09 7.18
C PHE A 113 -11.62 -9.95 8.67
N LYS A 114 -12.77 -10.44 9.12
CA LYS A 114 -13.15 -10.37 10.54
C LYS A 114 -12.55 -11.55 11.29
N GLU A 115 -11.97 -11.28 12.47
CA GLU A 115 -11.38 -12.31 13.35
C GLU A 115 -12.42 -13.35 13.81
N GLU A 116 -13.69 -12.95 13.95
CA GLU A 116 -14.81 -13.80 14.31
C GLU A 116 -15.43 -14.45 13.06
N GLY A 117 -14.80 -15.54 12.62
CA GLY A 117 -15.09 -16.27 11.40
C GLY A 117 -16.49 -16.89 11.26
N ASN A 118 -17.51 -16.05 11.02
CA ASN A 118 -18.82 -16.51 10.57
C ASN A 118 -19.04 -16.13 9.10
N LEU A 119 -18.20 -16.69 8.21
CA LEU A 119 -18.59 -16.78 6.80
C LEU A 119 -19.82 -17.67 6.72
N THR A 120 -20.95 -17.11 6.29
CA THR A 120 -22.14 -17.91 6.01
C THR A 120 -21.88 -18.82 4.80
N GLU A 121 -22.74 -19.81 4.55
CA GLU A 121 -22.61 -20.64 3.35
C GLU A 121 -22.69 -19.79 2.06
N GLU A 122 -23.51 -18.74 2.06
CA GLU A 122 -23.59 -17.78 0.95
C GLU A 122 -22.29 -16.97 0.80
N ASP A 123 -21.65 -16.59 1.91
CA ASP A 123 -20.34 -15.91 1.85
C ASP A 123 -19.28 -16.85 1.24
N LYS A 124 -19.27 -18.13 1.65
CA LYS A 124 -18.34 -19.14 1.12
C LYS A 124 -18.58 -19.41 -0.37
N GLU A 125 -19.83 -19.49 -0.81
CA GLU A 125 -20.17 -19.66 -2.22
C GLU A 125 -19.70 -18.47 -3.05
N ALA A 126 -19.98 -17.24 -2.59
CA ALA A 126 -19.55 -16.02 -3.27
C ALA A 126 -18.02 -15.93 -3.39
N LEU A 127 -17.28 -16.24 -2.31
CA LEU A 127 -15.83 -16.28 -2.32
C LEU A 127 -15.31 -17.38 -3.26
N THR A 128 -15.92 -18.57 -3.25
CA THR A 128 -15.56 -19.68 -4.15
C THR A 128 -15.71 -19.29 -5.62
N VAL A 129 -16.83 -18.64 -5.97
CA VAL A 129 -17.06 -18.13 -7.34
C VAL A 129 -15.98 -17.11 -7.72
N PHE A 130 -15.66 -16.17 -6.83
CA PHE A 130 -14.61 -15.19 -7.10
C PHE A 130 -13.25 -15.84 -7.30
N TYR A 131 -12.84 -16.75 -6.43
CA TYR A 131 -11.51 -17.39 -6.52
C TYR A 131 -11.37 -18.33 -7.72
N ARG A 132 -12.47 -18.75 -8.36
CA ARG A 132 -12.46 -19.45 -9.65
C ARG A 132 -12.29 -18.54 -10.87
N SER A 133 -12.47 -17.22 -10.72
CA SER A 133 -12.25 -16.25 -11.80
C SER A 133 -10.78 -16.10 -12.15
N GLU A 134 -10.46 -15.49 -13.30
CA GLU A 134 -9.08 -15.18 -13.69
C GLU A 134 -8.35 -14.33 -12.64
N THR A 135 -9.00 -13.29 -12.09
CA THR A 135 -8.43 -12.46 -11.03
C THR A 135 -8.18 -13.29 -9.76
N GLY A 136 -9.12 -14.16 -9.39
CA GLY A 136 -8.99 -15.07 -8.26
C GLY A 136 -7.80 -16.01 -8.37
N GLN A 137 -7.62 -16.61 -9.55
CA GLN A 137 -6.50 -17.52 -9.85
C GLN A 137 -5.15 -16.77 -9.91
N LYS A 138 -5.12 -15.51 -10.35
CA LYS A 138 -3.91 -14.68 -10.26
C LYS A 138 -3.54 -14.40 -8.79
N ILE A 139 -4.51 -14.10 -7.94
CA ILE A 139 -4.25 -13.87 -6.50
C ILE A 139 -3.58 -15.10 -5.90
N THR A 140 -4.17 -16.28 -6.08
CA THR A 140 -3.61 -17.53 -5.54
C THR A 140 -2.25 -17.88 -6.18
N GLY A 141 -2.09 -17.67 -7.49
CA GLY A 141 -0.83 -17.94 -8.19
C GLY A 141 0.31 -16.96 -7.88
N SER A 142 -0.02 -15.75 -7.40
CA SER A 142 0.96 -14.71 -7.04
C SER A 142 1.29 -14.66 -5.54
N GLN A 143 0.72 -15.57 -4.74
CA GLN A 143 0.77 -15.47 -3.27
C GLN A 143 2.20 -15.44 -2.73
N ASP A 144 3.05 -16.36 -3.18
CA ASP A 144 4.44 -16.45 -2.70
C ASP A 144 5.26 -15.21 -3.07
N SER A 145 5.20 -14.77 -4.33
CA SER A 145 5.91 -13.59 -4.79
C SER A 145 5.40 -12.29 -4.15
N MET A 146 4.09 -12.20 -3.92
CA MET A 146 3.49 -11.05 -3.23
C MET A 146 3.90 -11.04 -1.75
N ASN A 147 3.91 -12.18 -1.07
CA ASN A 147 4.37 -12.29 0.30
C ASN A 147 5.84 -11.88 0.43
N GLU A 148 6.70 -12.32 -0.50
CA GLU A 148 8.10 -11.91 -0.53
C GLU A 148 8.24 -10.39 -0.73
N ALA A 149 7.51 -9.81 -1.68
CA ALA A 149 7.51 -8.37 -1.93
C ALA A 149 7.03 -7.59 -0.70
N MET A 150 5.92 -8.00 -0.09
CA MET A 150 5.35 -7.37 1.09
C MET A 150 6.27 -7.47 2.31
N SER A 151 6.96 -8.59 2.50
CA SER A 151 7.95 -8.75 3.56
C SER A 151 9.11 -7.75 3.40
N LYS A 152 9.67 -7.63 2.20
CA LYS A 152 10.73 -6.66 1.90
C LYS A 152 10.26 -5.22 2.07
N ILE A 153 9.06 -4.91 1.59
CA ILE A 153 8.45 -3.58 1.75
C ILE A 153 8.30 -3.24 3.23
N SER A 154 7.74 -4.16 4.03
CA SER A 154 7.56 -4.00 5.47
C SER A 154 8.88 -3.72 6.18
N GLU A 155 9.91 -4.52 5.90
CA GLU A 155 11.23 -4.36 6.51
C GLU A 155 11.87 -3.02 6.14
N MET A 156 11.85 -2.67 4.85
CA MET A 156 12.47 -1.42 4.39
C MET A 156 11.76 -0.21 4.96
N TRP A 157 10.45 -0.14 4.80
CA TRP A 157 9.63 0.98 5.24
C TRP A 157 9.72 1.18 6.76
N SER A 158 9.56 0.11 7.55
CA SER A 158 9.58 0.23 9.02
C SER A 158 10.94 0.69 9.53
N ARG A 159 12.04 0.14 8.98
CA ARG A 159 13.39 0.54 9.31
C ARG A 159 13.66 2.00 8.95
N ASP A 160 13.28 2.43 7.76
CA ASP A 160 13.57 3.77 7.27
C ASP A 160 12.71 4.81 8.02
N PHE A 161 11.45 4.49 8.33
CA PHE A 161 10.62 5.34 9.15
C PHE A 161 11.15 5.45 10.59
N TYR A 162 11.51 4.33 11.23
CA TYR A 162 12.14 4.33 12.56
C TYR A 162 13.38 5.22 12.59
N ARG A 163 14.28 5.06 11.61
CA ARG A 163 15.50 5.88 11.49
C ARG A 163 15.16 7.36 11.38
N SER A 164 14.19 7.72 10.53
CA SER A 164 13.78 9.12 10.38
C SER A 164 13.28 9.75 11.68
N ILE A 165 12.57 8.98 12.53
CA ILE A 165 12.08 9.47 13.82
C ILE A 165 13.24 9.62 14.82
N VAL A 166 14.16 8.65 14.86
CA VAL A 166 15.37 8.73 15.70
C VAL A 166 16.26 9.91 15.29
N GLU A 167 16.45 10.15 14.00
CA GLU A 167 17.19 11.30 13.48
C GLU A 167 16.53 12.62 13.91
N LYS A 168 15.21 12.74 13.81
CA LYS A 168 14.48 13.94 14.27
C LYS A 168 14.56 14.15 15.78
N LEU A 169 14.59 13.08 16.58
CA LEU A 169 14.85 13.16 18.02
C LEU A 169 16.27 13.68 18.28
N SER A 170 17.27 13.16 17.57
CA SER A 170 18.67 13.57 17.66
C SER A 170 18.87 15.05 17.28
N GLU A 171 18.24 15.50 16.20
CA GLU A 171 18.23 16.92 15.76
C GLU A 171 17.66 17.86 16.82
N LYS A 172 16.74 17.37 17.65
CA LYS A 172 16.15 18.11 18.79
C LYS A 172 16.97 17.97 20.08
N GLY A 173 18.10 17.28 20.05
CA GLY A 173 19.02 17.09 21.17
C GLY A 173 18.77 15.84 22.00
N TYR A 174 17.80 15.00 21.64
CA TYR A 174 17.51 13.75 22.33
C TYR A 174 18.30 12.61 21.69
N ASN A 175 19.33 12.14 22.39
CA ASN A 175 20.22 11.10 21.88
C ASN A 175 20.24 9.90 22.84
N LEU A 176 20.34 8.70 22.29
CA LEU A 176 20.56 7.46 23.04
C LEU A 176 21.99 6.98 22.92
#